data_AF-A0A7K0A5V5-F1
#
_entry.id   AF-A0A7K0A5V5-F1
#
_cell.length_a   1.000
_cell.length_b   1.000
_cell.length_c   1.000
_cell.angle_alpha   90.00
_cell.angle_beta   90.00
_cell.angle_gamma   90.00
#
_symmetry.space_group_name_H-M   'P 1'
#
loop_
_entity.id
_entity.type
_entity.pdbx_description
1 polymer ?
#
loop_
_entity_poly.entity_id
_entity_poly.type
_entity_poly.pdbx_seq_one_letter_code
_entity_poly.pdbx_strand_id
1 'polypeptide(L)' 'MEIEGHPTQDLIEELERRGAIRIPGTTAGPSVESLSALTERLGTSQGTWLFLMANAYDTGFDEFPS' A
#
# COMPACT_ATOMS: atom_id res chain seq x y z
N MET A 1 -2.92 -7.25 26.84
CA MET A 1 -2.97 -5.99 26.07
C MET A 1 -3.31 -6.42 24.67
N GLU A 2 -4.60 -6.42 24.36
CA GLU A 2 -5.04 -6.61 22.99
C GLU A 2 -4.61 -5.36 22.23
N ILE A 3 -3.79 -5.54 21.20
CA ILE A 3 -3.44 -4.44 20.31
C ILE A 3 -4.65 -4.29 19.41
N GLU A 4 -5.59 -3.42 19.80
CA GLU A 4 -6.68 -2.95 18.94
C GLU A 4 -6.06 -2.19 17.76
N GLY A 5 -5.60 -2.90 16.75
CA GLY A 5 -4.96 -2.31 15.59
C GLY A 5 -4.78 -3.36 14.52
N HIS A 6 -5.07 -2.98 13.28
CA HIS A 6 -4.78 -3.79 12.09
C HIS A 6 -3.32 -3.50 11.73
N PRO A 7 -2.32 -4.30 12.16
CA PRO A 7 -0.93 -3.83 12.24
C PRO A 7 -0.35 -3.41 10.90
N THR A 8 -0.81 -4.05 9.82
CA THR A 8 -0.40 -3.72 8.46
C THR A 8 -1.11 -2.48 7.91
N GLN A 9 -2.37 -2.24 8.31
CA GLN A 9 -3.08 -1.00 7.97
C GLN A 9 -2.41 0.19 8.66
N ASP A 10 -2.10 0.06 9.95
CA ASP A 10 -1.37 1.07 10.72
C ASP A 10 0.01 1.37 10.09
N LEU A 11 0.70 0.33 9.62
CA LEU A 11 1.96 0.48 8.88
C LEU A 11 1.78 1.29 7.58
N ILE A 12 0.74 0.99 6.80
CA ILE A 12 0.46 1.71 5.55
C ILE A 12 0.18 3.19 5.85
N GLU A 13 -0.68 3.47 6.83
CA GLU A 13 -1.03 4.83 7.22
C GLU A 13 0.20 5.61 7.72
N GLU A 14 1.05 4.98 8.52
CA GLU A 14 2.30 5.61 8.99
C GLU A 14 3.29 5.87 7.85
N LEU A 15 3.39 4.97 6.87
CA LEU A 15 4.22 5.17 5.69
C LEU A 15 3.71 6.34 4.85
N GLU A 16 2.39 6.42 4.59
CA GLU A 16 1.76 7.52 3.86
C GLU A 16 1.96 8.85 4.59
N ARG A 17 1.79 8.87 5.92
CA ARG A 17 2.06 10.06 6.76
C ARG A 17 3.50 10.55 6.66
N ARG A 18 4.46 9.65 6.43
CA ARG A 18 5.89 9.97 6.21
C ARG A 18 6.24 10.29 4.76
N GLY A 19 5.27 10.29 3.85
CA GLY A 19 5.45 10.65 2.45
C GLY A 19 5.61 9.47 1.49
N ALA A 20 5.37 8.23 1.93
CA ALA A 20 5.19 7.13 1.00
C ALA A 20 3.94 7.32 0.14
N ILE A 21 3.92 6.69 -1.02
CA ILE A 21 2.83 6.83 -1.98
C ILE A 21 2.25 5.46 -2.25
N ARG A 22 0.97 5.31 -1.94
CA ARG A 22 0.20 4.11 -2.26
C ARG A 22 -0.30 4.19 -3.69
N ILE A 23 0.04 3.16 -4.48
CA ILE A 23 -0.37 3.04 -5.87
C ILE A 23 -1.04 1.67 -6.05
N PRO A 24 -2.30 1.61 -6.51
CA PRO A 24 -2.95 0.35 -6.83
C PRO A 24 -2.20 -0.43 -7.91
N GLY A 25 -2.14 -1.75 -7.79
CA GLY A 25 -1.45 -2.62 -8.73
C GLY A 25 -1.77 -4.08 -8.51
N THR A 26 -1.20 -4.92 -9.37
CA THR A 26 -1.26 -6.38 -9.23
C THR A 26 0.13 -6.93 -8.89
N THR A 27 0.30 -8.25 -8.87
CA THR A 27 1.63 -8.88 -8.77
C THR A 27 2.57 -8.51 -9.93
N ALA A 28 2.03 -8.05 -11.07
CA ALA A 28 2.81 -7.48 -12.16
C ALA A 28 3.29 -6.03 -11.89
N GLY A 29 2.84 -5.43 -10.79
CA GLY A 29 3.09 -4.04 -10.41
C GLY A 29 1.94 -3.08 -10.75
N PRO A 30 2.14 -1.77 -10.54
CA PRO A 30 1.21 -0.72 -10.96
C PRO A 30 1.07 -0.61 -12.48
N SER A 31 0.00 0.02 -12.95
CA SER A 31 -0.15 0.29 -14.39
C SER A 31 0.90 1.30 -14.88
N VAL A 32 1.25 1.20 -16.17
CA VAL A 32 2.18 2.16 -16.82
C VAL A 32 1.68 3.59 -16.68
N GLU A 33 0.36 3.80 -16.82
CA GLU A 33 -0.26 5.12 -16.65
C GLU A 33 -0.03 5.69 -15.24
N SER A 34 -0.23 4.89 -14.18
CA SER A 34 0.03 5.32 -12.81
C SER A 34 1.50 5.65 -12.55
N LEU A 35 2.43 4.88 -13.15
CA LEU A 35 3.87 5.15 -13.04
C LEU A 35 4.28 6.42 -13.81
N SER A 36 3.70 6.67 -14.98
CA SER A 36 3.93 7.89 -15.76
C SER A 36 3.46 9.12 -14.97
N ALA A 37 2.24 9.08 -14.43
CA ALA A 37 1.69 10.16 -13.62
C ALA A 37 2.54 10.43 -12.35
N LEU A 38 3.07 9.37 -11.72
CA LEU A 38 3.98 9.49 -10.59
C LEU A 38 5.29 10.18 -10.98
N THR A 39 5.87 9.78 -12.12
CA THR A 39 7.13 10.31 -12.63
C THR A 39 6.99 11.78 -13.04
N GLU A 40 5.88 12.16 -13.67
CA GLU A 40 5.59 13.57 -13.98
C GLU A 40 5.47 14.42 -12.72
N ARG A 41 4.85 13.88 -11.66
CA ARG A 41 4.64 14.60 -10.40
C ARG A 41 5.92 14.77 -9.59
N LEU A 42 6.78 13.75 -9.53
CA LEU A 42 7.92 13.70 -8.60
C LEU A 42 9.28 13.81 -9.29
N GLY A 43 9.31 13.76 -10.62
CA GLY A 43 10.52 13.54 -11.37
C GLY A 43 11.14 12.16 -11.10
N THR A 44 12.38 12.00 -11.51
CA THR A 44 13.16 10.78 -11.23
C THR A 44 13.87 10.91 -9.89
N SER A 45 13.51 10.05 -8.93
CA SER A 45 14.14 9.96 -7.61
C SER A 45 14.42 8.50 -7.24
N GLN A 46 15.44 8.27 -6.42
CA GLN A 46 15.68 6.94 -5.86
C GLN A 46 14.70 6.64 -4.74
N GLY A 47 14.24 5.39 -4.65
CA GLY A 47 13.30 4.94 -3.63
C GLY A 47 13.22 3.41 -3.56
N THR A 48 12.34 2.90 -2.72
CA THR A 48 12.08 1.48 -2.54
C THR A 48 10.63 1.16 -2.90
N TRP A 49 10.42 0.09 -3.65
CA TRP A 49 9.10 -0.44 -3.96
C TRP A 49 8.70 -1.50 -2.94
N LEU A 50 7.53 -1.33 -2.32
CA LEU A 50 6.93 -2.30 -1.42
C LEU A 50 5.64 -2.84 -2.04
N PHE A 51 5.57 -4.14 -2.26
CA PHE A 51 4.36 -4.82 -2.71
C PHE A 51 3.69 -5.51 -1.51
N LEU A 52 2.42 -5.20 -1.29
CA LEU A 52 1.59 -5.84 -0.27
C LEU A 52 0.35 -6.42 -0.94
N MET A 53 0.13 -7.73 -0.75
CA MET A 53 -1.13 -8.37 -1.18
C MET A 53 -2.28 -7.88 -0.29
N ALA A 54 -3.50 -7.81 -0.85
CA ALA A 54 -4.68 -7.33 -0.13
C ALA A 54 -4.88 -8.07 1.20
N ASN A 55 -4.74 -9.40 1.22
CA ASN A 55 -4.85 -10.21 2.44
C ASN A 55 -3.81 -9.90 3.53
N ALA A 56 -2.74 -9.17 3.21
CA ALA A 56 -1.74 -8.77 4.19
C ALA A 56 -2.19 -7.55 5.02
N TYR A 57 -3.08 -6.70 4.48
CA TYR A 57 -3.49 -5.45 5.12
C TYR A 57 -5.00 -5.25 5.27
N ASP A 58 -5.79 -5.90 4.43
CA ASP A 58 -7.25 -5.91 4.50
C ASP A 58 -7.72 -7.03 5.44
N THR A 59 -7.30 -6.93 6.70
CA THR A 59 -7.61 -7.92 7.76
C THR A 59 -8.93 -7.64 8.46
N GLY A 60 -9.69 -6.63 8.00
CA GLY A 60 -10.95 -6.17 8.59
C GLY A 60 -12.21 -6.94 8.16
N PHE A 61 -12.09 -7.99 7.34
CA PHE A 61 -13.20 -8.86 6.96
C PHE A 61 -13.08 -10.23 7.63
N ASP A 62 -13.17 -10.27 8.95
CA ASP A 62 -13.54 -11.48 9.70
C ASP A 62 -15.06 -11.77 9.56
N GLU A 63 -15.56 -11.79 8.32
CA GLU A 63 -16.84 -12.43 7.98
C GLU A 63 -16.57 -13.40 6.82
N PHE A 64 -16.05 -14.58 7.14
CA PHE A 64 -16.34 -15.74 6.32
C PHE A 64 -17.80 -16.14 6.61
N PRO A 65 -18.75 -16.05 5.66
CA PRO A 65 -20.01 -16.74 5.83
C PRO A 65 -19.73 -18.23 5.76
N SER A 66 -20.07 -18.92 6.85
CA SER A 66 -20.15 -20.38 6.98
C SER A 66 -21.02 -21.03 5.91
#